data_AF-A0AAN7YIQ0-F1
#
_entry.id   AF-A0AAN7YIQ0-F1
#
_cell.length_a   1.000
_cell.length_b   1.000
_cell.length_c   1.000
_cell.angle_alpha   90.00
_cell.angle_beta   90.00
_cell.angle_gamma   90.00
#
_symmetry.space_group_name_H-M   'P 1'
#
loop_
_entity.id
_entity.type
_entity.pdbx_description
1 polymer ?
#
loop_
_entity_poly.entity_id
_entity_poly.type
_entity_poly.pdbx_seq_one_letter_code
_entity_poly.pdbx_strand_id
1 'polypeptide(L)'
;MVGDVVVINVHNSLGNQSTSLHFHGLFMNGSSHMDGTSYVSQCAIEPGARFTYDFTVQQPGTYWYHSHSKSQYPDGLRGLLIINDPASPYREQYDEEIIISLSDWYHTQTPDLLKLYGAMRDPSPDANLINDAADAKVHIQAGKTYLVRIANIGAFIGQYFWIENHVMKVVEVDGVYTDPVETKMLFVGTGQRYAFLLTIEEGLATNVPMITRMDESSFSMHSGRPESIDGKAWLTIDPELSFPDAQFPKGLHALNDMSLVPLDHEPLLEAVDQSINLTIDMHTQTDGVSHWLFNTEPYTTPDNTPSLFAALAAGSNATSPNTYTHQTQPYILSHNAVIEIIMKNKHMRPHPVHLHGHNFQVIHRSGKGTIEDTPVGTSPLRRDTVVINNHGTLRIRFRADNPGVWLFHCHMEWHSHSGLVATFVEAPLELQAQMGDKLMIGPNPELACDAPERIYKFNQDVNSAAEAQQASISFLGIPLTILALGASITLIGAATFYIWYRSKGLRQRNTSYSLVPIVDEDRIYEQDDGEIDSK
;
A
#
# COMPACT_ATOMS: atom_id res chain seq x y z
N MET A 1 -16.63 2.32 -0.48
CA MET A 1 -17.11 3.46 0.32
C MET A 1 -16.95 3.11 1.79
N VAL A 2 -16.99 4.10 2.69
CA VAL A 2 -17.01 3.84 4.13
C VAL A 2 -18.18 2.91 4.48
N GLY A 3 -17.89 1.85 5.23
CA GLY A 3 -18.84 0.81 5.62
C GLY A 3 -18.91 -0.39 4.68
N ASP A 4 -18.28 -0.33 3.50
CA ASP A 4 -18.26 -1.46 2.57
C ASP A 4 -17.38 -2.61 3.10
N VAL A 5 -17.74 -3.83 2.72
CA VAL A 5 -16.89 -5.02 2.86
C VAL A 5 -16.05 -5.15 1.60
N VAL A 6 -14.73 -5.22 1.76
CA VAL A 6 -13.76 -5.43 0.69
C VAL A 6 -13.36 -6.90 0.70
N VAL A 7 -13.67 -7.60 -0.39
CA VAL A 7 -13.28 -9.01 -0.60
C VAL A 7 -12.32 -9.09 -1.79
N ILE A 8 -11.06 -9.44 -1.53
CA ILE A 8 -10.02 -9.53 -2.57
C ILE A 8 -9.49 -10.96 -2.62
N ASN A 9 -9.76 -11.63 -3.74
CA ASN A 9 -9.29 -12.99 -4.00
C ASN A 9 -7.94 -12.93 -4.72
N VAL A 10 -6.86 -13.15 -3.98
CA VAL A 10 -5.51 -13.22 -4.52
C VAL A 10 -5.21 -14.63 -4.98
N HIS A 11 -4.77 -14.77 -6.23
CA HIS A 11 -4.28 -16.01 -6.79
C HIS A 11 -2.84 -15.83 -7.23
N ASN A 12 -1.90 -16.43 -6.49
CA ASN A 12 -0.48 -16.26 -6.80
C ASN A 12 -0.10 -17.11 -8.03
N SER A 13 0.01 -16.47 -9.18
CA SER A 13 0.41 -17.11 -10.45
C SER A 13 1.85 -16.80 -10.86
N LEU A 14 2.69 -16.29 -9.94
CA LEU A 14 4.08 -15.89 -10.24
C LEU A 14 5.00 -17.10 -10.55
N GLY A 15 4.64 -18.30 -10.11
CA GLY A 15 5.36 -19.55 -10.39
C GLY A 15 6.68 -19.74 -9.62
N ASN A 16 7.38 -18.67 -9.28
CA ASN A 16 8.71 -18.71 -8.64
C ASN A 16 8.80 -17.91 -7.33
N GLN A 17 7.75 -17.19 -6.93
CA GLN A 17 7.77 -16.32 -5.76
C GLN A 17 6.46 -16.40 -4.98
N SER A 18 6.55 -16.45 -3.65
CA SER A 18 5.41 -16.21 -2.76
C SER A 18 5.04 -14.73 -2.75
N THR A 19 3.81 -14.40 -2.33
CA THR A 19 3.31 -13.01 -2.32
C THR A 19 2.38 -12.75 -1.13
N SER A 20 2.00 -11.50 -0.92
CA SER A 20 1.00 -11.04 0.06
C SER A 20 0.60 -9.62 -0.32
N LEU A 21 -0.58 -9.15 0.06
CA LEU A 21 -1.02 -7.77 -0.20
C LEU A 21 -1.29 -7.05 1.11
N HIS A 22 -0.54 -6.00 1.37
CA HIS A 22 -0.80 -5.05 2.45
C HIS A 22 -1.65 -3.88 1.94
N PHE A 23 -2.51 -3.36 2.81
CA PHE A 23 -3.41 -2.23 2.52
C PHE A 23 -2.99 -1.02 3.35
N HIS A 24 -2.01 -0.31 2.82
CA HIS A 24 -1.31 0.80 3.47
C HIS A 24 -2.27 1.83 4.06
N GLY A 25 -2.13 2.07 5.36
CA GLY A 25 -2.89 3.07 6.13
C GLY A 25 -4.27 2.60 6.61
N LEU A 26 -4.72 1.40 6.23
CA LEU A 26 -5.92 0.83 6.82
C LEU A 26 -5.65 0.30 8.23
N PHE A 27 -6.50 0.68 9.18
CA PHE A 27 -6.34 0.27 10.58
C PHE A 27 -6.55 -1.22 10.81
N MET A 28 -7.29 -1.91 9.94
CA MET A 28 -7.60 -3.34 10.11
C MET A 28 -8.19 -3.67 11.50
N ASN A 29 -8.99 -2.77 12.04
CA ASN A 29 -9.53 -2.90 13.39
C ASN A 29 -10.43 -4.15 13.51
N GLY A 30 -10.05 -5.05 14.42
CA GLY A 30 -10.69 -6.35 14.61
C GLY A 30 -10.43 -7.37 13.47
N SER A 31 -9.55 -7.03 12.52
CA SER A 31 -9.17 -7.82 11.35
C SER A 31 -7.67 -7.78 11.06
N SER A 32 -6.80 -7.64 12.08
CA SER A 32 -5.34 -7.61 11.94
C SER A 32 -4.72 -8.80 11.17
N HIS A 33 -5.38 -9.96 11.11
CA HIS A 33 -4.96 -11.08 10.25
C HIS A 33 -5.12 -10.81 8.74
N MET A 34 -5.82 -9.75 8.36
CA MET A 34 -6.00 -9.27 6.99
C MET A 34 -5.04 -8.12 6.64
N ASP A 35 -4.11 -7.77 7.54
CA ASP A 35 -3.14 -6.69 7.32
C ASP A 35 -2.21 -6.96 6.13
N GLY A 36 -1.96 -8.22 5.77
CA GLY A 36 -1.24 -8.52 4.54
C GLY A 36 0.26 -8.67 4.62
N THR A 37 0.82 -8.73 5.83
CA THR A 37 2.26 -8.74 6.03
C THR A 37 2.79 -10.16 6.21
N SER A 38 3.64 -10.60 5.28
CA SER A 38 4.23 -11.95 5.29
C SER A 38 5.03 -12.23 6.55
N TYR A 39 4.74 -13.35 7.20
CA TYR A 39 5.30 -13.80 8.49
C TYR A 39 5.13 -12.81 9.65
N VAL A 40 4.16 -11.90 9.53
CA VAL A 40 3.72 -11.04 10.64
C VAL A 40 2.25 -11.32 10.91
N SER A 41 1.36 -10.89 10.02
CA SER A 41 -0.08 -11.11 10.15
C SER A 41 -0.53 -12.43 9.53
N GLN A 42 0.23 -12.98 8.59
CA GLN A 42 -0.12 -14.18 7.84
C GLN A 42 1.13 -14.94 7.35
N CYS A 43 0.96 -16.18 6.90
CA CYS A 43 1.94 -16.84 6.04
C CYS A 43 1.99 -16.18 4.65
N ALA A 44 3.10 -16.33 3.95
CA ALA A 44 3.19 -15.94 2.55
C ALA A 44 2.26 -16.81 1.68
N ILE A 45 1.69 -16.21 0.64
CA ILE A 45 0.84 -16.92 -0.35
C ILE A 45 1.79 -17.57 -1.35
N GLU A 46 1.99 -18.88 -1.25
CA GLU A 46 2.92 -19.62 -2.12
C GLU A 46 2.47 -19.66 -3.59
N PRO A 47 3.38 -19.90 -4.55
CA PRO A 47 3.02 -20.09 -5.96
C PRO A 47 1.92 -21.14 -6.15
N GLY A 48 0.89 -20.79 -6.92
CA GLY A 48 -0.30 -21.62 -7.15
C GLY A 48 -1.35 -21.58 -6.03
N ALA A 49 -1.02 -20.99 -4.87
CA ALA A 49 -1.96 -20.84 -3.77
C ALA A 49 -2.91 -19.65 -3.94
N ARG A 50 -3.95 -19.64 -3.12
CA ARG A 50 -4.96 -18.56 -3.07
C ARG A 50 -5.13 -18.08 -1.64
N PHE A 51 -5.46 -16.80 -1.52
CA PHE A 51 -5.84 -16.19 -0.25
C PHE A 51 -6.95 -15.17 -0.50
N THR A 52 -7.92 -15.11 0.40
CA THR A 52 -9.00 -14.12 0.35
C THR A 52 -8.83 -13.15 1.50
N TYR A 53 -8.56 -11.89 1.17
CA TYR A 53 -8.68 -10.79 2.12
C TYR A 53 -10.14 -10.41 2.24
N ASP A 54 -10.66 -10.34 3.46
CA ASP A 54 -12.04 -10.00 3.77
C ASP A 54 -12.07 -9.10 5.01
N PHE A 55 -12.28 -7.81 4.79
CA PHE A 55 -12.33 -6.81 5.86
C PHE A 55 -13.33 -5.69 5.53
N THR A 56 -13.82 -5.03 6.57
CA THR A 56 -14.70 -3.87 6.43
C THR A 56 -13.88 -2.59 6.50
N VAL A 57 -14.09 -1.68 5.56
CA VAL A 57 -13.42 -0.37 5.56
C VAL A 57 -14.23 0.66 6.33
N GLN A 58 -13.70 1.15 7.45
CA GLN A 58 -14.38 2.16 8.28
C GLN A 58 -13.79 3.57 8.12
N GLN A 59 -12.68 3.69 7.39
CA GLN A 59 -11.97 4.95 7.24
C GLN A 59 -12.14 5.50 5.82
N PRO A 60 -12.47 6.79 5.65
CA PRO A 60 -12.45 7.43 4.35
C PRO A 60 -11.04 7.87 3.94
N GLY A 61 -10.86 8.12 2.65
CA GLY A 61 -9.69 8.85 2.14
C GLY A 61 -8.84 8.08 1.14
N THR A 62 -7.57 8.51 1.04
CA THR A 62 -6.61 8.08 0.03
C THR A 62 -5.62 7.07 0.61
N TYR A 63 -5.76 5.82 0.18
CA TYR A 63 -4.91 4.70 0.56
C TYR A 63 -4.34 4.03 -0.68
N TRP A 64 -3.54 3.00 -0.48
CA TRP A 64 -3.02 2.16 -1.55
C TRP A 64 -2.77 0.76 -1.02
N TYR A 65 -2.64 -0.21 -1.92
CA TYR A 65 -2.23 -1.56 -1.59
C TYR A 65 -0.94 -1.88 -2.34
N HIS A 66 -0.12 -2.73 -1.75
CA HIS A 66 1.12 -3.18 -2.37
C HIS A 66 1.54 -4.54 -1.84
N SER A 67 2.43 -5.21 -2.58
CA SER A 67 3.04 -6.42 -2.05
C SER A 67 3.82 -6.13 -0.78
N HIS A 68 3.63 -6.96 0.24
CA HIS A 68 4.46 -6.95 1.46
C HIS A 68 5.25 -8.26 1.62
N SER A 69 5.58 -8.89 0.49
CA SER A 69 6.49 -10.02 0.41
C SER A 69 7.77 -9.63 -0.28
N LYS A 70 8.89 -9.81 0.42
CA LYS A 70 10.22 -9.47 -0.08
C LYS A 70 10.19 -8.01 -0.54
N SER A 71 10.61 -7.74 -1.76
CA SER A 71 10.66 -6.41 -2.35
C SER A 71 9.94 -6.41 -3.69
N GLN A 72 8.71 -6.92 -3.72
CA GLN A 72 7.96 -7.16 -4.96
C GLN A 72 7.23 -5.93 -5.52
N TYR A 73 6.77 -5.01 -4.68
CA TYR A 73 5.94 -3.92 -5.18
C TYR A 73 6.66 -2.93 -6.12
N PRO A 74 7.99 -2.69 -6.03
CA PRO A 74 8.72 -1.90 -7.02
C PRO A 74 8.61 -2.49 -8.44
N ASP A 75 8.45 -3.80 -8.56
CA ASP A 75 8.25 -4.50 -9.84
C ASP A 75 6.80 -4.38 -10.37
N GLY A 76 5.93 -3.62 -9.68
CA GLY A 76 4.61 -3.23 -10.16
C GLY A 76 3.41 -3.79 -9.40
N LEU A 77 3.59 -4.65 -8.39
CA LEU A 77 2.48 -5.19 -7.60
C LEU A 77 2.00 -4.18 -6.54
N ARG A 78 1.33 -3.13 -7.00
CA ARG A 78 0.81 -1.99 -6.22
C ARG A 78 -0.39 -1.32 -6.91
N GLY A 79 -1.19 -0.57 -6.17
CA GLY A 79 -2.29 0.21 -6.72
C GLY A 79 -2.96 1.11 -5.70
N LEU A 80 -3.61 2.19 -6.15
CA LEU A 80 -4.32 3.11 -5.26
C LEU A 80 -5.67 2.51 -4.82
N LEU A 81 -6.03 2.77 -3.56
CA LEU A 81 -7.26 2.32 -2.91
C LEU A 81 -7.98 3.55 -2.34
N ILE A 82 -9.04 3.99 -3.01
CA ILE A 82 -9.80 5.17 -2.60
C ILE A 82 -11.06 4.72 -1.86
N ILE A 83 -11.24 5.21 -0.64
CA ILE A 83 -12.43 4.95 0.15
C ILE A 83 -13.27 6.22 0.20
N ASN A 84 -14.30 6.26 -0.65
CA ASN A 84 -15.20 7.41 -0.74
C ASN A 84 -15.98 7.62 0.56
N ASP A 85 -16.03 8.87 0.99
CA ASP A 85 -16.84 9.37 2.09
C ASP A 85 -18.07 10.11 1.56
N PRO A 86 -19.28 9.52 1.66
CA PRO A 86 -20.50 10.24 1.33
C PRO A 86 -20.71 11.49 2.19
N ALA A 87 -20.12 11.55 3.39
CA ALA A 87 -20.19 12.65 4.34
C ALA A 87 -18.95 13.55 4.32
N SER A 88 -18.13 13.49 3.25
CA SER A 88 -16.91 14.29 3.17
C SER A 88 -17.20 15.78 3.42
N PRO A 89 -16.47 16.45 4.32
CA PRO A 89 -16.66 17.87 4.61
C PRO A 89 -16.31 18.77 3.42
N TYR A 90 -15.61 18.21 2.42
CA TYR A 90 -15.19 18.90 1.20
C TYR A 90 -16.05 18.54 -0.02
N ARG A 91 -17.08 17.68 0.13
CA ARG A 91 -17.86 17.14 -1.01
C ARG A 91 -18.42 18.23 -1.92
N GLU A 92 -18.89 19.34 -1.35
CA GLU A 92 -19.50 20.44 -2.11
C GLU A 92 -18.48 21.43 -2.68
N GLN A 93 -17.17 21.19 -2.50
CA GLN A 93 -16.10 22.09 -2.94
C GLN A 93 -15.38 21.61 -4.21
N TYR A 94 -15.78 20.47 -4.79
CA TYR A 94 -15.23 19.94 -6.03
C TYR A 94 -16.31 19.31 -6.91
N ASP A 95 -16.05 19.33 -8.22
CA ASP A 95 -16.90 18.76 -9.26
C ASP A 95 -16.55 17.30 -9.54
N GLU A 96 -15.25 17.00 -9.61
CA GLU A 96 -14.70 15.71 -10.02
C GLU A 96 -13.48 15.32 -9.18
N GLU A 97 -13.10 14.04 -9.23
CA GLU A 97 -11.89 13.52 -8.59
C GLU A 97 -10.89 13.05 -9.66
N ILE A 98 -9.60 13.28 -9.43
CA ILE A 98 -8.53 12.69 -10.24
C ILE A 98 -7.45 12.09 -9.33
N ILE A 99 -6.74 11.10 -9.87
CA ILE A 99 -5.75 10.32 -9.14
C ILE A 99 -4.38 10.52 -9.77
N ILE A 100 -3.37 10.75 -8.93
CA ILE A 100 -1.96 10.89 -9.29
C ILE A 100 -1.13 9.94 -8.44
N SER A 101 -0.33 9.08 -9.07
CA SER A 101 0.73 8.32 -8.42
C SER A 101 2.10 8.87 -8.81
N LEU A 102 3.00 8.95 -7.84
CA LEU A 102 4.41 9.27 -8.02
C LEU A 102 5.23 8.00 -7.77
N SER A 103 6.22 7.73 -8.60
CA SER A 103 7.11 6.59 -8.40
C SER A 103 8.49 6.83 -8.98
N ASP A 104 9.52 6.43 -8.24
CA ASP A 104 10.78 6.04 -8.86
C ASP A 104 10.62 4.71 -9.61
N TRP A 105 11.45 4.46 -10.61
CA TRP A 105 11.33 3.27 -11.46
C TRP A 105 12.67 2.66 -11.77
N TYR A 106 12.70 1.33 -11.83
CA TYR A 106 13.89 0.52 -12.08
C TYR A 106 13.69 -0.29 -13.37
N HIS A 107 14.70 -0.29 -14.24
CA HIS A 107 14.73 -1.13 -15.43
C HIS A 107 15.13 -2.58 -15.13
N THR A 108 15.78 -2.80 -13.97
CA THR A 108 16.16 -4.13 -13.48
C THR A 108 15.17 -4.58 -12.42
N GLN A 109 14.71 -5.83 -12.51
CA GLN A 109 13.79 -6.39 -11.52
C GLN A 109 14.45 -6.54 -10.15
N THR A 110 13.62 -6.42 -9.13
CA THR A 110 14.09 -6.34 -7.75
C THR A 110 14.89 -7.56 -7.26
N PRO A 111 14.54 -8.82 -7.60
CA PRO A 111 15.35 -9.98 -7.22
C PRO A 111 16.81 -9.92 -7.70
N ASP A 112 17.09 -9.25 -8.82
CA ASP A 112 18.45 -9.06 -9.31
C ASP A 112 19.13 -7.86 -8.66
N LEU A 113 18.39 -6.78 -8.39
CA LEU A 113 18.90 -5.64 -7.61
C LEU A 113 19.33 -6.04 -6.21
N LEU A 114 18.57 -6.92 -5.54
CA LEU A 114 18.88 -7.40 -4.20
C LEU A 114 20.19 -8.20 -4.14
N LYS A 115 20.60 -8.88 -5.22
CA LYS A 115 21.91 -9.55 -5.30
C LYS A 115 23.07 -8.54 -5.26
N LEU A 116 22.83 -7.30 -5.70
CA LEU A 116 23.81 -6.22 -5.72
C LEU A 116 23.84 -5.41 -4.42
N TYR A 117 22.80 -5.53 -3.59
CA TYR A 117 22.62 -4.73 -2.38
C TYR A 117 23.73 -4.92 -1.32
N GLY A 118 24.34 -6.11 -1.27
CA GLY A 118 25.32 -6.52 -0.25
C GLY A 118 26.64 -5.71 -0.19
N ALA A 119 26.83 -4.68 -1.03
CA ALA A 119 28.06 -3.88 -1.11
C ALA A 119 27.87 -2.39 -0.73
N MET A 120 26.96 -2.07 0.22
CA MET A 120 26.72 -0.72 0.75
C MET A 120 26.18 0.30 -0.28
N ARG A 121 25.35 -0.15 -1.23
CA ARG A 121 24.78 0.73 -2.25
C ARG A 121 23.31 0.41 -2.45
N ASP A 122 22.44 1.33 -2.01
CA ASP A 122 21.04 1.26 -2.38
C ASP A 122 20.93 1.41 -3.90
N PRO A 123 20.12 0.55 -4.56
CA PRO A 123 19.88 0.64 -5.98
C PRO A 123 19.35 2.04 -6.31
N SER A 124 20.04 2.73 -7.20
CA SER A 124 19.51 3.97 -7.75
C SER A 124 18.44 3.65 -8.79
N PRO A 125 17.29 4.34 -8.75
CA PRO A 125 16.30 4.22 -9.81
C PRO A 125 16.85 4.76 -11.13
N ASP A 126 16.26 4.31 -12.22
CA ASP A 126 16.57 4.70 -13.60
C ASP A 126 15.69 5.87 -14.07
N ALA A 127 14.45 5.97 -13.59
CA ALA A 127 13.49 6.98 -14.02
C ALA A 127 12.58 7.47 -12.88
N ASN A 128 11.92 8.61 -13.12
CA ASN A 128 10.89 9.17 -12.26
C ASN A 128 9.58 9.29 -13.04
N LEU A 129 8.50 8.70 -12.52
CA LEU A 129 7.24 8.54 -13.22
C LEU A 129 6.07 9.22 -12.48
N ILE A 130 5.12 9.69 -13.28
CA ILE A 130 3.79 10.08 -12.81
C ILE A 130 2.79 9.15 -13.49
N ASN A 131 1.90 8.50 -12.72
CA ASN A 131 0.93 7.52 -13.23
C ASN A 131 1.59 6.40 -14.05
N ASP A 132 2.74 5.90 -13.58
CA ASP A 132 3.57 4.87 -14.24
C ASP A 132 3.94 5.20 -15.71
N ALA A 133 4.01 6.49 -16.05
CA ALA A 133 4.47 6.96 -17.36
C ALA A 133 5.42 8.16 -17.23
N ALA A 134 6.28 8.33 -18.26
CA ALA A 134 7.24 9.42 -18.33
C ALA A 134 6.65 10.74 -18.90
N ASP A 135 5.45 10.68 -19.48
CA ASP A 135 4.74 11.79 -20.12
C ASP A 135 3.22 11.73 -19.93
N ALA A 136 2.76 11.27 -18.76
CA ALA A 136 1.34 11.04 -18.50
C ALA A 136 0.45 12.25 -18.86
N LYS A 137 -0.70 11.98 -19.49
CA LYS A 137 -1.69 13.00 -19.88
C LYS A 137 -3.00 12.75 -19.13
N VAL A 138 -3.26 13.55 -18.10
CA VAL A 138 -4.46 13.47 -17.27
C VAL A 138 -5.49 14.44 -17.82
N HIS A 139 -6.60 13.93 -18.35
CA HIS A 139 -7.63 14.77 -18.95
C HIS A 139 -8.43 15.51 -17.88
N ILE A 140 -8.65 16.80 -18.09
CA ILE A 140 -9.40 17.69 -17.20
C ILE A 140 -10.25 18.67 -18.03
N GLN A 141 -11.17 19.37 -17.37
CA GLN A 141 -12.00 20.41 -17.98
C GLN A 141 -11.70 21.76 -17.33
N ALA A 142 -11.60 22.80 -18.16
CA ALA A 142 -11.49 24.17 -17.69
C ALA A 142 -12.77 24.61 -16.95
N GLY A 143 -12.61 25.47 -15.94
CA GLY A 143 -13.71 25.98 -15.11
C GLY A 143 -14.16 25.05 -13.99
N LYS A 144 -13.55 23.87 -13.83
CA LYS A 144 -13.89 22.90 -12.76
C LYS A 144 -12.90 22.95 -11.60
N THR A 145 -13.38 22.56 -10.43
CA THR A 145 -12.55 22.22 -9.27
C THR A 145 -12.47 20.70 -9.10
N TYR A 146 -11.24 20.20 -8.98
CA TYR A 146 -10.93 18.79 -8.79
C TYR A 146 -10.48 18.52 -7.37
N LEU A 147 -10.94 17.42 -6.76
CA LEU A 147 -10.24 16.81 -5.64
C LEU A 147 -9.18 15.87 -6.21
N VAL A 148 -7.92 16.29 -6.13
CA VAL A 148 -6.76 15.53 -6.60
C VAL A 148 -6.25 14.69 -5.45
N ARG A 149 -6.16 13.37 -5.66
CA ARG A 149 -5.61 12.40 -4.71
C ARG A 149 -4.24 11.97 -5.19
N ILE A 150 -3.19 12.31 -4.44
CA ILE A 150 -1.81 12.01 -4.79
C ILE A 150 -1.16 11.07 -3.79
N ALA A 151 -0.37 10.11 -4.28
CA ALA A 151 0.40 9.19 -3.46
C ALA A 151 1.79 8.96 -4.03
N ASN A 152 2.81 8.89 -3.17
CA ASN A 152 4.12 8.36 -3.56
C ASN A 152 4.17 6.86 -3.28
N ILE A 153 4.04 6.08 -4.37
CA ILE A 153 4.05 4.61 -4.36
C ILE A 153 5.40 4.04 -4.83
N GLY A 154 6.43 4.90 -4.91
CA GLY A 154 7.80 4.52 -5.27
C GLY A 154 8.46 3.60 -4.26
N ALA A 155 9.63 3.08 -4.59
CA ALA A 155 10.38 2.16 -3.74
C ALA A 155 11.28 2.89 -2.74
N PHE A 156 11.79 4.07 -3.09
CA PHE A 156 12.95 4.63 -2.40
C PHE A 156 12.83 6.14 -2.15
N ILE A 157 12.58 6.95 -3.18
CA ILE A 157 12.83 8.38 -3.10
C ILE A 157 11.55 9.18 -2.80
N GLY A 158 11.60 10.03 -1.77
CA GLY A 158 10.62 11.09 -1.55
C GLY A 158 10.65 12.12 -2.69
N GLN A 159 9.52 12.71 -3.04
CA GLN A 159 9.41 13.55 -4.23
C GLN A 159 8.77 14.91 -3.96
N TYR A 160 9.32 15.95 -4.58
CA TYR A 160 8.70 17.26 -4.66
C TYR A 160 7.73 17.29 -5.84
N PHE A 161 6.49 17.75 -5.63
CA PHE A 161 5.47 17.81 -6.67
C PHE A 161 4.87 19.22 -6.79
N TRP A 162 4.69 19.70 -8.02
CA TRP A 162 3.96 20.93 -8.29
C TRP A 162 3.23 20.90 -9.64
N ILE A 163 2.24 21.77 -9.76
CA ILE A 163 1.48 22.02 -10.98
C ILE A 163 1.74 23.46 -11.37
N GLU A 164 2.22 23.71 -12.59
CA GLU A 164 2.65 25.04 -12.99
C GLU A 164 1.52 26.05 -12.92
N ASN A 165 1.80 27.22 -12.33
CA ASN A 165 0.87 28.34 -12.17
C ASN A 165 -0.41 28.03 -11.38
N HIS A 166 -0.48 26.89 -10.67
CA HIS A 166 -1.64 26.52 -9.86
C HIS A 166 -1.29 26.47 -8.38
N VAL A 167 -2.30 26.78 -7.56
CA VAL A 167 -2.26 26.62 -6.10
C VAL A 167 -3.01 25.35 -5.75
N MET A 168 -2.41 24.52 -4.90
CA MET A 168 -3.00 23.32 -4.33
C MET A 168 -3.52 23.64 -2.94
N LYS A 169 -4.82 23.47 -2.71
CA LYS A 169 -5.43 23.64 -1.38
C LYS A 169 -5.56 22.27 -0.71
N VAL A 170 -4.57 21.89 0.10
CA VAL A 170 -4.50 20.60 0.80
C VAL A 170 -5.65 20.47 1.78
N VAL A 171 -6.34 19.33 1.77
CA VAL A 171 -7.52 19.04 2.60
C VAL A 171 -7.49 17.65 3.26
N GLU A 172 -6.55 16.80 2.89
CA GLU A 172 -6.38 15.45 3.44
C GLU A 172 -4.90 15.07 3.43
N VAL A 173 -4.44 14.38 4.47
CA VAL A 173 -3.13 13.70 4.53
C VAL A 173 -3.30 12.30 5.07
N ASP A 174 -2.81 11.29 4.33
CA ASP A 174 -2.84 9.89 4.74
C ASP A 174 -4.22 9.39 5.26
N GLY A 175 -5.32 9.86 4.64
CA GLY A 175 -6.70 9.53 5.05
C GLY A 175 -7.27 10.38 6.19
N VAL A 176 -6.52 11.33 6.73
CA VAL A 176 -6.98 12.30 7.74
C VAL A 176 -7.33 13.62 7.08
N TYR A 177 -8.60 14.05 7.16
CA TYR A 177 -8.99 15.40 6.75
C TYR A 177 -8.27 16.45 7.59
N THR A 178 -7.84 17.53 6.95
CA THR A 178 -7.14 18.66 7.58
C THR A 178 -7.92 19.95 7.41
N ASP A 179 -7.63 20.95 8.23
CA ASP A 179 -7.92 22.33 7.87
C ASP A 179 -7.25 22.66 6.52
N PRO A 180 -7.91 23.42 5.63
CA PRO A 180 -7.34 23.67 4.32
C PRO A 180 -6.11 24.56 4.35
N VAL A 181 -5.03 24.14 3.68
CA VAL A 181 -3.80 24.93 3.54
C VAL A 181 -3.40 25.03 2.08
N GLU A 182 -3.15 26.26 1.63
CA GLU A 182 -2.69 26.54 0.26
C GLU A 182 -1.17 26.39 0.14
N THR A 183 -0.73 25.72 -0.92
CA THR A 183 0.67 25.59 -1.28
C THR A 183 0.85 25.55 -2.79
N LYS A 184 2.06 25.86 -3.27
CA LYS A 184 2.45 25.68 -4.67
C LYS A 184 3.29 24.42 -4.88
N MET A 185 3.73 23.78 -3.81
CA MET A 185 4.60 22.61 -3.87
C MET A 185 4.35 21.69 -2.68
N LEU A 186 4.28 20.39 -2.96
CA LEU A 186 4.22 19.33 -1.96
C LEU A 186 5.56 18.61 -1.89
N PHE A 187 5.88 18.10 -0.72
CA PHE A 187 6.88 17.05 -0.56
C PHE A 187 6.13 15.79 -0.11
N VAL A 188 6.27 14.71 -0.88
CA VAL A 188 5.57 13.45 -0.68
C VAL A 188 6.61 12.36 -0.46
N GLY A 189 6.85 12.01 0.80
CA GLY A 189 7.71 10.88 1.16
C GLY A 189 7.11 9.56 0.70
N THR A 190 7.94 8.53 0.51
CA THR A 190 7.46 7.20 0.11
C THR A 190 6.42 6.68 1.09
N GLY A 191 5.27 6.21 0.58
CA GLY A 191 4.11 5.78 1.36
C GLY A 191 3.15 6.90 1.80
N GLN A 192 3.54 8.17 1.67
CA GLN A 192 2.67 9.30 1.99
C GLN A 192 1.66 9.61 0.88
N ARG A 193 0.51 10.15 1.29
CA ARG A 193 -0.57 10.62 0.44
C ARG A 193 -1.07 11.99 0.88
N TYR A 194 -1.54 12.76 -0.10
CA TYR A 194 -2.26 14.00 0.11
C TYR A 194 -3.51 14.00 -0.75
N ALA A 195 -4.55 14.71 -0.32
CA ALA A 195 -5.58 15.18 -1.23
C ALA A 195 -5.68 16.71 -1.18
N PHE A 196 -5.88 17.33 -2.33
CA PHE A 196 -6.00 18.77 -2.45
C PHE A 196 -7.04 19.18 -3.48
N LEU A 197 -7.67 20.34 -3.25
CA LEU A 197 -8.55 20.97 -4.22
C LEU A 197 -7.70 21.74 -5.23
N LEU A 198 -8.03 21.56 -6.52
CA LEU A 198 -7.38 22.20 -7.66
C LEU A 198 -8.43 22.79 -8.58
N THR A 199 -8.50 24.11 -8.66
CA THR A 199 -9.39 24.82 -9.60
C THR A 199 -8.64 25.06 -10.91
N ILE A 200 -9.25 24.66 -12.02
CA ILE A 200 -8.73 24.91 -13.37
C ILE A 200 -9.40 26.15 -13.94
N GLU A 201 -8.60 27.15 -14.29
CA GLU A 201 -9.09 28.41 -14.82
C GLU A 201 -9.67 28.24 -16.24
N GLU A 202 -10.67 29.07 -16.59
CA GLU A 202 -11.14 29.16 -17.97
C GLU A 202 -10.14 29.90 -18.86
N GLY A 203 -10.14 29.58 -20.16
CA GLY A 203 -9.37 30.34 -21.15
C GLY A 203 -7.86 30.09 -21.14
N LEU A 204 -7.40 28.99 -20.53
CA LEU A 204 -5.99 28.56 -20.60
C LEU A 204 -5.58 28.32 -22.06
N ALA A 205 -4.44 28.90 -22.44
CA ALA A 205 -3.94 28.86 -23.82
C ALA A 205 -3.12 27.60 -24.16
N THR A 206 -2.72 26.83 -23.14
CA THR A 206 -1.89 25.63 -23.27
C THR A 206 -2.36 24.57 -22.28
N ASN A 207 -1.95 23.31 -22.51
CA ASN A 207 -2.03 22.28 -21.47
C ASN A 207 -1.07 22.62 -20.32
N VAL A 208 -1.35 22.09 -19.12
CA VAL A 208 -0.66 22.53 -17.88
C VAL A 208 0.35 21.47 -17.45
N PRO A 209 1.65 21.80 -17.37
CA PRO A 209 2.66 20.88 -16.86
C PRO A 209 2.44 20.52 -15.38
N MET A 210 2.60 19.24 -15.08
CA MET A 210 2.79 18.68 -13.75
C MET A 210 4.20 18.12 -13.66
N ILE A 211 4.89 18.42 -12.57
CA ILE A 211 6.29 18.03 -12.40
C ILE A 211 6.44 17.36 -11.05
N THR A 212 7.20 16.27 -11.06
CA THR A 212 7.74 15.67 -9.85
C THR A 212 9.26 15.64 -9.91
N ARG A 213 9.94 15.85 -8.78
CA ARG A 213 11.39 15.82 -8.66
C ARG A 213 11.81 14.98 -7.47
N MET A 214 12.68 14.00 -7.70
CA MET A 214 13.26 13.18 -6.65
C MET A 214 14.08 14.01 -5.67
N ASP A 215 13.97 13.71 -4.38
CA ASP A 215 14.77 14.34 -3.34
C ASP A 215 16.24 13.92 -3.41
N GLU A 216 17.09 14.87 -3.80
CA GLU A 216 18.51 14.64 -3.97
C GLU A 216 19.23 14.23 -2.67
N SER A 217 18.65 14.54 -1.50
CA SER A 217 19.23 14.20 -0.21
C SER A 217 19.22 12.69 0.10
N SER A 218 18.40 11.93 -0.61
CA SER A 218 18.28 10.48 -0.46
C SER A 218 19.32 9.69 -1.28
N PHE A 219 19.98 10.32 -2.26
CA PHE A 219 21.03 9.67 -3.05
C PHE A 219 22.38 9.63 -2.31
N SER A 220 23.10 8.53 -2.51
CA SER A 220 24.46 8.38 -1.98
C SER A 220 25.51 8.93 -2.95
N MET A 221 26.69 9.26 -2.44
CA MET A 221 27.86 9.56 -3.30
C MET A 221 28.38 8.34 -4.07
N HIS A 222 27.99 7.12 -3.66
CA HIS A 222 28.51 5.86 -4.17
C HIS A 222 27.56 5.18 -5.16
N SER A 223 26.37 5.72 -5.36
CA SER A 223 25.36 5.23 -6.29
C SER A 223 25.26 6.20 -7.47
N GLY A 224 25.10 5.67 -8.68
CA GLY A 224 24.86 6.51 -9.86
C GLY A 224 23.59 7.34 -9.66
N ARG A 225 23.48 8.51 -10.26
CA ARG A 225 22.20 9.22 -10.34
C ARG A 225 21.50 8.79 -11.64
N PRO A 226 20.16 8.74 -11.67
CA PRO A 226 19.46 8.60 -12.94
C PRO A 226 19.82 9.75 -13.87
N GLU A 227 19.65 9.52 -15.17
CA GLU A 227 19.85 10.57 -16.19
C GLU A 227 18.95 11.78 -15.93
N SER A 228 17.72 11.54 -15.49
CA SER A 228 16.78 12.56 -15.01
C SER A 228 16.22 12.18 -13.64
N ILE A 229 16.28 13.12 -12.71
CA ILE A 229 15.57 13.06 -11.41
C ILE A 229 14.18 13.68 -11.47
N ASP A 230 13.83 14.28 -12.61
CA ASP A 230 12.54 14.92 -12.87
C ASP A 230 11.63 13.99 -13.68
N GLY A 231 10.39 13.84 -13.22
CA GLY A 231 9.28 13.24 -13.95
C GLY A 231 8.30 14.33 -14.41
N LYS A 232 7.75 14.19 -15.62
CA LYS A 232 6.87 15.19 -16.24
C LYS A 232 5.56 14.55 -16.66
N ALA A 233 4.48 15.31 -16.52
CA ALA A 233 3.15 14.95 -16.96
C ALA A 233 2.37 16.23 -17.30
N TRP A 234 1.18 16.09 -17.85
CA TRP A 234 0.34 17.23 -18.21
C TRP A 234 -1.11 17.01 -17.80
N LEU A 235 -1.71 18.04 -17.20
CA LEU A 235 -3.15 18.19 -17.20
C LEU A 235 -3.57 18.64 -18.61
N THR A 236 -4.36 17.80 -19.26
CA THR A 236 -4.76 17.96 -20.66
C THR A 236 -6.18 18.49 -20.71
N ILE A 237 -6.32 19.75 -21.09
CA ILE A 237 -7.61 20.44 -21.23
C ILE A 237 -8.14 20.21 -22.65
N ASP A 238 -7.26 20.35 -23.63
CA ASP A 238 -7.54 20.09 -25.04
C ASP A 238 -6.26 19.51 -25.68
N PRO A 239 -6.31 18.29 -26.25
CA PRO A 239 -5.15 17.67 -26.88
C PRO A 239 -4.61 18.45 -28.10
N GLU A 240 -5.38 19.36 -28.68
CA GLU A 240 -4.94 20.22 -29.79
C GLU A 240 -4.16 21.46 -29.32
N LEU A 241 -4.24 21.81 -28.03
CA LEU A 241 -3.40 22.86 -27.45
C LEU A 241 -1.96 22.37 -27.28
N SER A 242 -1.02 23.31 -27.26
CA SER A 242 0.39 22.97 -27.08
C SER A 242 0.66 22.40 -25.68
N PHE A 243 1.66 21.51 -25.62
CA PHE A 243 2.24 20.97 -24.40
C PHE A 243 3.56 21.72 -24.15
N PRO A 244 3.58 22.76 -23.31
CA PRO A 244 4.77 23.57 -23.09
C PRO A 244 5.82 22.78 -22.30
N ASP A 245 7.09 23.17 -22.47
CA ASP A 245 8.19 22.65 -21.68
C ASP A 245 8.06 23.04 -20.21
N ALA A 246 8.24 22.05 -19.34
CA ALA A 246 8.20 22.22 -17.89
C ALA A 246 9.27 23.22 -17.38
N GLN A 247 8.83 24.14 -16.54
CA GLN A 247 9.62 25.16 -15.86
C GLN A 247 10.00 24.69 -14.46
N PHE A 248 11.28 24.85 -14.14
CA PHE A 248 11.84 24.46 -12.85
C PHE A 248 12.10 25.70 -11.98
N PRO A 249 11.51 25.78 -10.78
CA PRO A 249 11.77 26.89 -9.89
C PRO A 249 13.22 26.87 -9.41
N LYS A 250 13.78 28.05 -9.10
CA LYS A 250 15.16 28.18 -8.58
C LYS A 250 15.36 27.55 -7.19
N GLY A 251 14.27 27.24 -6.48
CA GLY A 251 14.28 26.62 -5.16
C GLY A 251 13.04 25.76 -4.95
N LEU A 252 13.19 24.71 -4.14
CA LEU A 252 12.12 23.79 -3.76
C LEU A 252 11.62 24.19 -2.37
N HIS A 253 10.44 24.80 -2.32
CA HIS A 253 9.80 25.27 -1.09
C HIS A 253 8.48 24.56 -0.92
N ALA A 254 8.55 23.30 -0.49
CA ALA A 254 7.37 22.51 -0.19
C ALA A 254 6.65 23.00 1.07
N LEU A 255 5.36 22.69 1.15
CA LEU A 255 4.58 22.80 2.38
C LEU A 255 5.28 22.05 3.52
N ASN A 256 5.40 22.71 4.68
CA ASN A 256 5.75 22.04 5.91
C ASN A 256 4.51 21.30 6.45
N ASP A 257 4.47 19.99 6.32
CA ASP A 257 3.36 19.15 6.76
C ASP A 257 3.08 19.25 8.27
N MET A 258 4.09 19.57 9.09
CA MET A 258 3.92 19.82 10.54
C MET A 258 3.02 21.01 10.86
N SER A 259 2.70 21.86 9.86
CA SER A 259 1.74 22.96 10.02
C SER A 259 0.28 22.57 9.77
N LEU A 260 0.03 21.36 9.27
CA LEU A 260 -1.32 20.87 9.01
C LEU A 260 -1.99 20.44 10.32
N VAL A 261 -3.24 20.85 10.46
CA VAL A 261 -4.09 20.57 11.64
C VAL A 261 -5.19 19.61 11.21
N PRO A 262 -5.36 18.45 11.85
CA PRO A 262 -6.50 17.57 11.60
C PRO A 262 -7.83 18.29 11.81
N LEU A 263 -8.80 18.07 10.92
CA LEU A 263 -10.09 18.76 10.92
C LEU A 263 -10.96 18.43 12.14
N ASP A 264 -10.74 17.28 12.78
CA ASP A 264 -11.42 16.93 14.04
C ASP A 264 -10.82 17.62 15.26
N HIS A 265 -9.69 18.32 15.09
CA HIS A 265 -8.96 19.03 16.13
C HIS A 265 -8.71 18.18 17.38
N GLU A 266 -8.41 16.88 17.21
CA GLU A 266 -8.04 16.04 18.35
C GLU A 266 -6.83 16.66 19.07
N PRO A 267 -6.92 16.94 20.39
CA PRO A 267 -5.80 17.51 21.10
C PRO A 267 -4.64 16.51 21.18
N LEU A 268 -3.45 17.01 21.54
CA LEU A 268 -2.35 16.12 21.91
C LEU A 268 -2.83 15.09 22.95
N LEU A 269 -2.56 13.81 22.68
CA LEU A 269 -2.87 12.71 23.61
C LEU A 269 -2.31 12.99 25.01
N GLU A 270 -2.97 12.46 26.02
CA GLU A 270 -2.69 12.69 27.43
C GLU A 270 -1.30 12.16 27.87
N ALA A 271 -1.11 11.97 29.17
CA ALA A 271 0.16 11.50 29.72
C ALA A 271 0.59 10.19 29.05
N VAL A 272 1.87 10.12 28.68
CA VAL A 272 2.48 8.93 28.07
C VAL A 272 2.57 7.82 29.11
N ASP A 273 2.03 6.66 28.77
CA ASP A 273 2.11 5.46 29.61
C ASP A 273 3.38 4.64 29.33
N GLN A 274 3.81 4.62 28.06
CA GLN A 274 4.98 3.85 27.61
C GLN A 274 5.77 4.62 26.55
N SER A 275 7.09 4.74 26.76
CA SER A 275 8.00 5.34 25.78
C SER A 275 8.89 4.28 25.13
N ILE A 276 9.03 4.34 23.81
CA ILE A 276 9.89 3.47 23.01
C ILE A 276 10.97 4.33 22.36
N ASN A 277 12.24 4.03 22.61
CA ASN A 277 13.37 4.71 22.00
C ASN A 277 13.88 3.88 20.82
N LEU A 278 13.89 4.48 19.63
CA LEU A 278 14.41 3.85 18.41
C LEU A 278 15.50 4.72 17.81
N THR A 279 16.61 4.11 17.42
CA THR A 279 17.69 4.79 16.71
C THR A 279 17.85 4.16 15.33
N ILE A 280 17.75 4.96 14.27
CA ILE A 280 18.11 4.51 12.92
C ILE A 280 19.63 4.57 12.80
N ASP A 281 20.23 3.43 12.51
CA ASP A 281 21.67 3.28 12.26
C ASP A 281 21.92 2.24 11.17
N MET A 282 23.18 2.12 10.74
CA MET A 282 23.62 1.11 9.78
C MET A 282 24.90 0.45 10.29
N HIS A 283 24.87 -0.88 10.44
CA HIS A 283 26.01 -1.65 10.95
C HIS A 283 26.28 -2.89 10.11
N THR A 284 27.57 -3.22 9.94
CA THR A 284 27.99 -4.48 9.33
C THR A 284 27.80 -5.62 10.32
N GLN A 285 27.04 -6.62 9.91
CA GLN A 285 26.72 -7.79 10.72
C GLN A 285 27.73 -8.93 10.50
N THR A 286 27.54 -10.04 11.19
CA THR A 286 28.47 -11.19 11.16
C THR A 286 28.58 -11.87 9.79
N ASP A 287 27.62 -11.65 8.90
CA ASP A 287 27.63 -12.10 7.50
C ASP A 287 28.49 -11.22 6.58
N GLY A 288 29.03 -10.10 7.10
CA GLY A 288 29.84 -9.15 6.35
C GLY A 288 29.03 -8.12 5.55
N VAL A 289 27.69 -8.14 5.65
CA VAL A 289 26.79 -7.19 4.97
C VAL A 289 26.42 -6.06 5.92
N SER A 290 26.33 -4.83 5.39
CA SER A 290 25.80 -3.70 6.15
C SER A 290 24.27 -3.74 6.15
N HIS A 291 23.69 -3.80 7.35
CA HIS A 291 22.25 -3.80 7.54
C HIS A 291 21.77 -2.48 8.12
N TRP A 292 20.60 -2.04 7.66
CA TRP A 292 19.81 -1.03 8.33
C TRP A 292 19.06 -1.63 9.51
N LEU A 293 19.02 -0.89 10.61
CA LEU A 293 18.43 -1.40 11.83
C LEU A 293 17.87 -0.30 12.72
N PHE A 294 16.88 -0.68 13.52
CA PHE A 294 16.57 0.05 14.73
C PHE A 294 17.44 -0.45 15.87
N ASN A 295 18.07 0.49 16.58
CA ASN A 295 18.92 0.26 17.74
C ASN A 295 20.20 -0.54 17.44
N THR A 296 20.22 -1.86 17.63
CA THR A 296 21.46 -2.66 17.55
C THR A 296 21.41 -3.87 16.61
N GLU A 297 20.23 -4.42 16.34
CA GLU A 297 20.08 -5.67 15.58
C GLU A 297 19.12 -5.44 14.40
N PRO A 298 19.39 -5.94 13.18
CA PRO A 298 18.45 -5.83 12.08
C PRO A 298 17.26 -6.78 12.28
N TYR A 299 16.11 -6.40 11.72
CA TYR A 299 14.97 -7.29 11.64
C TYR A 299 15.25 -8.48 10.71
N THR A 300 14.83 -9.67 11.11
CA THR A 300 14.77 -10.84 10.24
C THR A 300 13.38 -11.45 10.30
N THR A 301 12.83 -11.75 9.13
CA THR A 301 11.56 -12.48 8.98
C THR A 301 11.66 -13.84 9.69
N PRO A 302 10.67 -14.23 10.52
CA PRO A 302 10.64 -15.55 11.14
C PRO A 302 10.65 -16.67 10.11
N ASP A 303 11.31 -17.78 10.43
CA ASP A 303 11.41 -18.92 9.50
C ASP A 303 10.05 -19.59 9.23
N ASN A 304 9.24 -19.81 10.28
CA ASN A 304 8.02 -20.63 10.16
C ASN A 304 6.76 -20.03 10.81
N THR A 305 6.90 -19.23 11.87
CA THR A 305 5.74 -18.78 12.68
C THR A 305 5.54 -17.27 12.55
N PRO A 306 4.45 -16.81 11.91
CA PRO A 306 4.08 -15.41 11.92
C PRO A 306 3.89 -14.87 13.35
N SER A 307 4.31 -13.63 13.59
CA SER A 307 4.23 -13.00 14.92
C SER A 307 2.81 -12.96 15.49
N LEU A 308 1.78 -12.75 14.64
CA LEU A 308 0.38 -12.85 15.04
C LEU A 308 0.02 -14.24 15.55
N PHE A 309 0.54 -15.28 14.91
CA PHE A 309 0.20 -16.66 15.28
C PHE A 309 0.88 -17.07 16.58
N ALA A 310 2.11 -16.61 16.79
CA ALA A 310 2.78 -16.72 18.09
C ALA A 310 1.98 -16.01 19.20
N ALA A 311 1.49 -14.79 18.94
CA ALA A 311 0.67 -14.04 19.89
C ALA A 311 -0.61 -14.79 20.27
N LEU A 312 -1.32 -15.35 19.28
CA LEU A 312 -2.59 -16.04 19.51
C LEU A 312 -2.41 -17.39 20.23
N ALA A 313 -1.30 -18.10 19.98
CA ALA A 313 -1.05 -19.42 20.57
C ALA A 313 -0.44 -19.38 21.99
N ALA A 314 0.22 -18.29 22.37
CA ALA A 314 1.03 -18.25 23.59
C ALA A 314 0.26 -18.05 24.90
N GLY A 315 -1.06 -17.83 24.86
CA GLY A 315 -1.87 -17.53 26.04
C GLY A 315 -1.30 -16.34 26.83
N SER A 316 -1.22 -16.45 28.15
CA SER A 316 -0.66 -15.37 28.99
C SER A 316 0.79 -15.02 28.68
N ASN A 317 1.57 -15.93 28.09
CA ASN A 317 2.97 -15.64 27.74
C ASN A 317 3.08 -14.65 26.59
N ALA A 318 2.01 -14.39 25.83
CA ALA A 318 2.01 -13.43 24.73
C ALA A 318 2.37 -11.99 25.16
N THR A 319 2.30 -11.67 26.46
CA THR A 319 2.73 -10.39 27.03
C THR A 319 4.25 -10.30 27.27
N SER A 320 5.00 -11.35 26.98
CA SER A 320 6.46 -11.39 27.10
C SER A 320 7.11 -11.24 25.73
N PRO A 321 8.09 -10.33 25.54
CA PRO A 321 8.82 -10.23 24.28
C PRO A 321 9.58 -11.52 23.94
N ASN A 322 9.97 -12.33 24.92
CA ASN A 322 10.67 -13.61 24.73
C ASN A 322 9.80 -14.71 24.07
N THR A 323 8.49 -14.48 23.95
CA THR A 323 7.57 -15.37 23.24
C THR A 323 7.77 -15.29 21.73
N TYR A 324 8.24 -14.15 21.23
CA TYR A 324 8.44 -13.89 19.82
C TYR A 324 9.91 -14.08 19.46
N THR A 325 10.18 -14.38 18.19
CA THR A 325 11.54 -14.45 17.66
C THR A 325 12.26 -13.13 17.92
N HIS A 326 13.39 -13.15 18.63
CA HIS A 326 14.10 -11.93 19.05
C HIS A 326 14.41 -10.99 17.87
N GLN A 327 14.78 -11.57 16.72
CA GLN A 327 15.09 -10.86 15.48
C GLN A 327 13.89 -10.17 14.85
N THR A 328 12.65 -10.36 15.32
CA THR A 328 11.50 -9.56 14.85
C THR A 328 11.36 -8.23 15.58
N GLN A 329 12.27 -7.92 16.49
CA GLN A 329 12.22 -6.73 17.36
C GLN A 329 10.83 -6.51 18.01
N PRO A 330 10.36 -7.44 18.85
CA PRO A 330 9.05 -7.34 19.46
C PRO A 330 8.99 -6.28 20.57
N TYR A 331 8.07 -5.33 20.46
CA TYR A 331 7.67 -4.42 21.55
C TYR A 331 6.23 -4.74 21.95
N ILE A 332 6.04 -5.08 23.22
CA ILE A 332 4.70 -5.37 23.76
C ILE A 332 4.06 -4.05 24.20
N LEU A 333 2.84 -3.79 23.72
CA LEU A 333 2.07 -2.60 24.07
C LEU A 333 0.89 -2.98 24.94
N SER A 334 0.67 -2.23 26.03
CA SER A 334 -0.48 -2.44 26.90
C SER A 334 -1.76 -1.88 26.29
N HIS A 335 -2.90 -2.53 26.52
CA HIS A 335 -4.20 -2.09 26.00
C HIS A 335 -4.54 -0.66 26.46
N ASN A 336 -4.92 0.19 25.51
CA ASN A 336 -5.26 1.61 25.65
C ASN A 336 -4.15 2.53 26.17
N ALA A 337 -2.92 2.03 26.31
CA ALA A 337 -1.78 2.85 26.70
C ALA A 337 -1.46 3.91 25.65
N VAL A 338 -1.16 5.13 26.08
CA VAL A 338 -0.57 6.16 25.21
C VAL A 338 0.91 5.85 25.02
N ILE A 339 1.27 5.50 23.79
CA ILE A 339 2.62 5.14 23.40
C ILE A 339 3.32 6.36 22.80
N GLU A 340 4.53 6.67 23.25
CA GLU A 340 5.39 7.67 22.62
C GLU A 340 6.62 7.00 22.01
N ILE A 341 6.83 7.20 20.71
CA ILE A 341 8.06 6.75 20.04
C ILE A 341 8.98 7.95 19.89
N ILE A 342 10.16 7.86 20.49
CA ILE A 342 11.23 8.84 20.40
C ILE A 342 12.30 8.27 19.48
N MET A 343 12.41 8.85 18.30
CA MET A 343 13.33 8.41 17.27
C MET A 343 14.51 9.36 17.10
N LYS A 344 15.69 8.78 16.88
CA LYS A 344 16.89 9.49 16.45
C LYS A 344 17.40 8.88 15.16
N ASN A 345 17.57 9.71 14.14
CA ASN A 345 18.27 9.32 12.93
C ASN A 345 19.75 9.67 13.08
N LYS A 346 20.63 8.68 13.13
CA LYS A 346 22.09 8.93 13.12
C LYS A 346 22.64 9.06 11.70
N HIS A 347 21.89 8.63 10.70
CA HIS A 347 22.34 8.59 9.33
C HIS A 347 22.16 9.94 8.61
N MET A 348 22.94 10.13 7.55
CA MET A 348 22.98 11.33 6.71
C MET A 348 21.81 11.46 5.71
N ARG A 349 20.89 10.49 5.70
CA ARG A 349 19.74 10.44 4.80
C ARG A 349 18.42 10.50 5.57
N PRO A 350 17.35 11.07 5.00
CA PRO A 350 16.03 11.00 5.59
C PRO A 350 15.42 9.59 5.43
N HIS A 351 14.45 9.27 6.28
CA HIS A 351 13.72 7.99 6.22
C HIS A 351 12.22 8.25 6.39
N PRO A 352 11.35 7.87 5.44
CA PRO A 352 9.92 7.75 5.71
C PRO A 352 9.73 6.56 6.65
N VAL A 353 9.10 6.78 7.80
CA VAL A 353 8.71 5.71 8.73
C VAL A 353 7.19 5.57 8.75
N HIS A 354 6.73 4.33 8.65
CA HIS A 354 5.33 3.94 8.58
C HIS A 354 4.95 3.07 9.77
N LEU A 355 3.74 3.26 10.30
CA LEU A 355 3.13 2.42 11.32
C LEU A 355 1.85 1.78 10.77
N HIS A 356 1.78 0.45 10.83
CA HIS A 356 0.56 -0.29 10.50
C HIS A 356 -0.51 -0.09 11.60
N GLY A 357 -1.78 -0.25 11.24
CA GLY A 357 -2.88 -0.31 12.19
C GLY A 357 -3.31 1.02 12.81
N HIS A 358 -2.54 2.09 12.63
CA HIS A 358 -2.72 3.37 13.34
C HIS A 358 -2.36 4.58 12.51
N ASN A 359 -3.08 5.68 12.76
CA ASN A 359 -2.54 7.02 12.54
C ASN A 359 -1.95 7.54 13.85
N PHE A 360 -0.77 8.14 13.79
CA PHE A 360 -0.10 8.72 14.96
C PHE A 360 -0.05 10.25 14.88
N GLN A 361 0.00 10.89 16.05
CA GLN A 361 0.26 12.32 16.21
C GLN A 361 1.76 12.59 16.06
N VAL A 362 2.15 13.51 15.18
CA VAL A 362 3.53 13.99 15.01
C VAL A 362 3.73 15.26 15.80
N ILE A 363 4.56 15.17 16.84
CA ILE A 363 4.68 16.22 17.87
C ILE A 363 5.91 17.08 17.63
N HIS A 364 6.99 16.44 17.18
CA HIS A 364 8.29 17.06 17.00
C HIS A 364 9.03 16.38 15.87
N ARG A 365 9.62 17.18 14.98
CA ARG A 365 10.59 16.75 13.99
C ARG A 365 11.75 17.74 13.98
N SER A 366 12.98 17.25 13.97
CA SER A 366 14.17 18.08 13.77
C SER A 366 15.00 17.56 12.61
N GLY A 367 15.85 18.42 12.07
CA GLY A 367 16.86 18.09 11.07
C GLY A 367 18.07 19.00 11.23
N LYS A 368 18.95 19.04 10.23
CA LYS A 368 20.12 19.92 10.24
C LYS A 368 19.71 21.40 10.22
N GLY A 369 19.59 22.00 11.39
CA GLY A 369 19.26 23.42 11.57
C GLY A 369 17.78 23.75 11.56
N THR A 370 16.89 22.75 11.53
CA THR A 370 15.43 22.92 11.59
C THR A 370 14.86 22.19 12.79
N ILE A 371 13.92 22.83 13.47
CA ILE A 371 13.08 22.25 14.52
C ILE A 371 11.65 22.62 14.18
N GLU A 372 10.80 21.61 14.08
CA GLU A 372 9.39 21.71 13.73
C GLU A 372 8.62 21.02 14.85
N ASP A 373 8.09 21.82 15.75
CA ASP A 373 7.18 21.37 16.81
C ASP A 373 5.74 21.65 16.39
N THR A 374 4.80 20.86 16.89
CA THR A 374 3.38 21.21 16.81
C THR A 374 3.17 22.63 17.35
N PRO A 375 2.54 23.55 16.58
CA PRO A 375 2.32 24.90 17.04
C PRO A 375 1.51 24.95 18.35
N VAL A 376 1.91 25.82 19.27
CA VAL A 376 1.25 25.96 20.58
C VAL A 376 -0.23 26.32 20.40
N GLY A 377 -1.11 25.57 21.05
CA GLY A 377 -2.56 25.77 20.98
C GLY A 377 -3.22 25.16 19.75
N THR A 378 -2.50 24.35 18.96
CA THR A 378 -3.04 23.60 17.81
C THR A 378 -2.97 22.09 18.07
N SER A 379 -3.75 21.33 17.30
CA SER A 379 -3.69 19.88 17.30
C SER A 379 -2.47 19.37 16.51
N PRO A 380 -1.76 18.33 16.99
CA PRO A 380 -0.68 17.73 16.22
C PRO A 380 -1.15 17.19 14.87
N LEU A 381 -0.30 17.29 13.84
CA LEU A 381 -0.46 16.54 12.60
C LEU A 381 -0.73 15.07 12.91
N ARG A 382 -1.72 14.45 12.26
CA ARG A 382 -2.05 13.03 12.44
C ARG A 382 -2.00 12.30 11.10
N ARG A 383 -1.21 11.21 11.02
CA ARG A 383 -0.96 10.45 9.79
C ARG A 383 -0.32 9.07 10.06
N ASP A 384 -0.19 8.21 9.05
CA ASP A 384 0.44 6.88 9.20
C ASP A 384 1.91 6.83 8.73
N THR A 385 2.39 7.81 7.98
CA THR A 385 3.77 7.81 7.45
C THR A 385 4.42 9.17 7.58
N VAL A 386 5.55 9.29 8.27
CA VAL A 386 6.27 10.57 8.44
C VAL A 386 7.74 10.43 8.11
N VAL A 387 8.31 11.46 7.48
CA VAL A 387 9.76 11.49 7.22
C VAL A 387 10.49 11.97 8.47
N ILE A 388 11.43 11.16 8.97
CA ILE A 388 12.46 11.63 9.90
C ILE A 388 13.65 12.17 9.09
N ASN A 389 14.03 13.42 9.35
CA ASN A 389 15.10 14.09 8.59
C ASN A 389 16.48 13.49 8.91
N ASN A 390 17.44 13.74 8.03
CA ASN A 390 18.82 13.35 8.25
C ASN A 390 19.42 13.97 9.52
N HIS A 391 20.15 13.16 10.28
CA HIS A 391 20.71 13.54 11.59
C HIS A 391 19.69 14.16 12.58
N GLY A 392 18.40 13.91 12.35
CA GLY A 392 17.29 14.52 13.05
C GLY A 392 16.73 13.67 14.18
N THR A 393 15.70 14.20 14.82
CA THR A 393 14.87 13.51 15.81
C THR A 393 13.41 13.60 15.42
N LEU A 394 12.62 12.60 15.84
CA LEU A 394 11.20 12.54 15.60
C LEU A 394 10.51 12.05 16.88
N ARG A 395 9.38 12.66 17.25
CA ARG A 395 8.54 12.20 18.36
C ARG A 395 7.11 12.07 17.86
N ILE A 396 6.58 10.86 18.00
CA ILE A 396 5.19 10.54 17.63
C ILE A 396 4.46 9.89 18.79
N ARG A 397 3.14 10.06 18.85
CA ARG A 397 2.25 9.38 19.83
C ARG A 397 1.06 8.74 19.16
N PHE A 398 0.62 7.61 19.71
CA PHE A 398 -0.64 6.97 19.37
C PHE A 398 -1.19 6.24 20.60
N ARG A 399 -2.47 5.88 20.55
CA ARG A 399 -3.09 5.03 21.57
C ARG A 399 -3.08 3.59 21.09
N ALA A 400 -2.67 2.68 21.95
CA ALA A 400 -2.72 1.24 21.69
C ALA A 400 -4.16 0.68 21.87
N ASP A 401 -5.11 1.15 21.06
CA ASP A 401 -6.54 0.80 21.10
C ASP A 401 -7.02 -0.18 20.01
N ASN A 402 -6.09 -0.76 19.24
CA ASN A 402 -6.33 -1.67 18.14
C ASN A 402 -5.52 -2.97 18.32
N PRO A 403 -6.01 -3.94 19.12
CA PRO A 403 -5.30 -5.18 19.40
C PRO A 403 -4.89 -5.93 18.13
N GLY A 404 -3.60 -6.23 18.01
CA GLY A 404 -3.01 -6.73 16.77
C GLY A 404 -1.50 -6.86 16.83
N VAL A 405 -0.91 -7.24 15.70
CA VAL A 405 0.54 -7.25 15.53
C VAL A 405 0.86 -6.36 14.33
N TRP A 406 1.50 -5.23 14.60
CA TRP A 406 1.67 -4.12 13.66
C TRP A 406 3.15 -3.88 13.37
N LEU A 407 3.52 -3.75 12.11
CA LEU A 407 4.89 -3.34 11.77
C LEU A 407 5.06 -1.82 11.95
N PHE A 408 6.26 -1.47 12.40
CA PHE A 408 6.79 -0.12 12.34
C PHE A 408 8.10 -0.15 11.57
N HIS A 409 8.17 0.48 10.39
CA HIS A 409 9.33 0.31 9.52
C HIS A 409 9.62 1.53 8.63
N CYS A 410 10.82 1.55 8.07
CA CYS A 410 11.13 2.49 7.01
C CYS A 410 10.41 2.07 5.71
N HIS A 411 9.77 3.02 5.04
CA HIS A 411 9.07 2.79 3.77
C HIS A 411 9.98 2.97 2.54
N MET A 412 11.31 2.94 2.75
CA MET A 412 12.28 2.72 1.68
C MET A 412 12.52 1.23 1.57
N GLU A 413 12.15 0.64 0.43
CA GLU A 413 12.11 -0.81 0.25
C GLU A 413 13.45 -1.48 0.59
N TRP A 414 14.54 -0.91 0.12
CA TRP A 414 15.90 -1.41 0.39
C TRP A 414 16.24 -1.41 1.88
N HIS A 415 15.79 -0.40 2.61
CA HIS A 415 16.04 -0.30 4.05
C HIS A 415 15.13 -1.26 4.84
N SER A 416 13.87 -1.41 4.43
CA SER A 416 12.94 -2.38 5.01
C SER A 416 13.46 -3.80 4.82
N HIS A 417 13.82 -4.16 3.58
CA HIS A 417 14.44 -5.44 3.23
C HIS A 417 15.69 -5.73 4.05
N SER A 418 16.51 -4.70 4.28
CA SER A 418 17.75 -4.80 5.05
C SER A 418 17.53 -5.05 6.54
N GLY A 419 16.36 -4.68 7.09
CA GLY A 419 16.01 -4.93 8.48
C GLY A 419 15.61 -3.68 9.29
N LEU A 420 15.32 -2.54 8.66
CA LEU A 420 14.85 -1.32 9.34
C LEU A 420 13.36 -1.41 9.71
N VAL A 421 13.04 -2.42 10.51
CA VAL A 421 11.68 -2.86 10.87
C VAL A 421 11.63 -3.19 12.36
N ALA A 422 10.50 -2.93 12.99
CA ALA A 422 10.15 -3.38 14.33
C ALA A 422 8.72 -3.94 14.36
N THR A 423 8.44 -4.84 15.31
CA THR A 423 7.10 -5.43 15.48
C THR A 423 6.48 -4.94 16.77
N PHE A 424 5.31 -4.31 16.69
CA PHE A 424 4.51 -3.94 17.85
C PHE A 424 3.42 -4.98 18.07
N VAL A 425 3.49 -5.65 19.22
CA VAL A 425 2.49 -6.63 19.65
C VAL A 425 1.56 -5.91 20.62
N GLU A 426 0.40 -5.53 20.12
CA GLU A 426 -0.53 -4.66 20.80
C GLU A 426 -1.61 -5.45 21.54
N ALA A 427 -1.71 -5.22 22.85
CA ALA A 427 -2.74 -5.78 23.70
C ALA A 427 -2.95 -7.30 23.45
N PRO A 428 -1.90 -8.15 23.52
CA PRO A 428 -1.97 -9.53 23.02
C PRO A 428 -3.05 -10.39 23.68
N LEU A 429 -3.44 -10.09 24.93
CA LEU A 429 -4.53 -10.81 25.61
C LEU A 429 -5.91 -10.38 25.09
N GLU A 430 -6.09 -9.11 24.74
CA GLU A 430 -7.32 -8.61 24.10
C GLU A 430 -7.41 -9.12 22.66
N LEU A 431 -6.27 -9.15 21.95
CA LEU A 431 -6.16 -9.76 20.63
C LEU A 431 -6.62 -11.23 20.66
N GLN A 432 -6.16 -12.02 21.63
CA GLN A 432 -6.62 -13.40 21.84
C GLN A 432 -8.13 -13.47 22.09
N ALA A 433 -8.68 -12.57 22.92
CA ALA A 433 -10.11 -12.53 23.18
C ALA A 433 -10.94 -12.15 21.95
N GLN A 434 -10.44 -11.24 21.10
CA GLN A 434 -11.12 -10.77 19.89
C GLN A 434 -11.04 -11.79 18.73
N MET A 435 -9.96 -12.56 18.64
CA MET A 435 -9.66 -13.42 17.49
C MET A 435 -9.65 -14.91 17.77
N GLY A 436 -9.68 -15.33 19.04
CA GLY A 436 -9.60 -16.75 19.42
C GLY A 436 -10.68 -17.62 18.75
N ASP A 437 -11.86 -17.06 18.48
CA ASP A 437 -12.95 -17.76 17.77
C ASP A 437 -12.89 -17.58 16.24
N LYS A 438 -12.16 -16.58 15.73
CA LYS A 438 -12.03 -16.27 14.30
C LYS A 438 -10.89 -17.03 13.63
N LEU A 439 -9.83 -17.33 14.37
CA LEU A 439 -8.63 -18.02 13.89
C LEU A 439 -8.29 -19.16 14.83
N MET A 440 -8.63 -20.38 14.43
CA MET A 440 -8.26 -21.58 15.17
C MET A 440 -6.83 -21.98 14.83
N ILE A 441 -5.86 -21.42 15.55
CA ILE A 441 -4.48 -21.88 15.44
C ILE A 441 -4.35 -23.19 16.21
N GLY A 442 -3.99 -24.26 15.50
CA GLY A 442 -3.72 -25.55 16.13
C GLY A 442 -2.62 -25.46 17.21
N PRO A 443 -2.47 -26.47 18.07
CA PRO A 443 -1.53 -26.42 19.21
C PRO A 443 -0.05 -26.25 18.80
N ASN A 444 0.28 -26.41 17.53
CA ASN A 444 1.62 -26.24 16.96
C ASN A 444 1.61 -25.07 15.95
N PRO A 445 1.77 -23.81 16.40
CA PRO A 445 1.81 -22.64 15.52
C PRO A 445 2.98 -22.68 14.52
N GLU A 446 4.03 -23.45 14.82
CA GLU A 446 5.17 -23.68 13.93
C GLU A 446 4.81 -24.41 12.63
N LEU A 447 3.70 -25.17 12.63
CA LEU A 447 3.21 -25.90 11.46
C LEU A 447 2.12 -25.12 10.71
N ALA A 448 1.85 -23.88 11.14
CA ALA A 448 0.75 -23.11 10.61
C ALA A 448 0.95 -22.89 9.09
N CYS A 449 2.16 -22.51 8.67
CA CYS A 449 2.46 -22.27 7.26
C CYS A 449 2.64 -23.53 6.41
N ASP A 450 2.82 -24.72 7.01
CA ASP A 450 2.96 -26.00 6.30
C ASP A 450 1.63 -26.52 5.73
N ALA A 451 0.52 -26.04 6.25
CA ALA A 451 -0.83 -26.38 5.80
C ALA A 451 -1.76 -25.18 5.99
N PRO A 452 -1.69 -24.16 5.10
CA PRO A 452 -2.44 -22.91 5.26
C PRO A 452 -3.96 -23.10 5.39
N GLU A 453 -4.52 -24.18 4.84
CA GLU A 453 -5.93 -24.59 5.04
C GLU A 453 -6.31 -24.86 6.52
N ARG A 454 -5.32 -25.07 7.41
CA ARG A 454 -5.55 -25.35 8.84
C ARG A 454 -5.71 -24.11 9.71
N ILE A 455 -5.21 -22.96 9.27
CA ILE A 455 -5.24 -21.71 10.07
C ILE A 455 -6.52 -20.92 9.77
N TYR A 456 -6.99 -20.97 8.53
CA TYR A 456 -8.13 -20.21 8.06
C TYR A 456 -9.34 -21.12 7.90
N LYS A 457 -9.93 -21.59 9.01
CA LYS A 457 -11.34 -21.98 8.94
C LYS A 457 -12.19 -20.72 8.91
N PHE A 458 -12.29 -20.12 7.73
CA PHE A 458 -13.46 -19.31 7.42
C PHE A 458 -14.65 -20.24 7.21
N ASN A 459 -15.78 -19.84 7.77
CA ASN A 459 -17.06 -20.52 7.71
C ASN A 459 -17.62 -20.45 6.27
N GLN A 460 -16.97 -21.09 5.31
CA GLN A 460 -17.57 -21.48 4.05
C GLN A 460 -17.68 -23.01 4.08
N ASP A 461 -18.89 -23.51 3.91
CA ASP A 461 -19.29 -24.93 3.93
C ASP A 461 -19.58 -25.58 5.29
N VAL A 462 -20.62 -25.09 5.99
CA VAL A 462 -21.51 -26.00 6.76
C VAL A 462 -23.00 -25.84 6.44
N ASN A 463 -23.46 -24.74 5.80
CA ASN A 463 -24.88 -24.60 5.42
C ASN A 463 -25.18 -24.77 3.93
N SER A 464 -24.19 -24.79 3.04
CA SER A 464 -24.38 -25.00 1.59
C SER A 464 -24.49 -26.50 1.21
N ALA A 465 -23.86 -27.40 1.96
CA ALA A 465 -23.94 -28.85 1.69
C ALA A 465 -25.14 -29.52 2.39
N ALA A 466 -25.58 -29.01 3.54
CA ALA A 466 -26.73 -29.55 4.28
C ALA A 466 -28.08 -29.12 3.67
N GLU A 467 -28.17 -27.90 3.12
CA GLU A 467 -29.43 -27.43 2.50
C GLU A 467 -29.56 -27.86 1.02
N ALA A 468 -28.45 -28.10 0.31
CA ALA A 468 -28.49 -28.67 -1.05
C ALA A 468 -28.83 -30.18 -1.07
N GLN A 469 -28.60 -30.90 0.03
CA GLN A 469 -28.95 -32.33 0.15
C GLN A 469 -30.34 -32.56 0.76
N GLN A 470 -30.97 -31.53 1.32
CA GLN A 470 -32.32 -31.61 1.90
C GLN A 470 -33.42 -31.02 0.99
N ALA A 471 -33.05 -30.26 -0.06
CA ALA A 471 -33.99 -29.73 -1.06
C ALA A 471 -34.28 -30.66 -2.26
N SER A 472 -33.75 -31.89 -2.27
CA SER A 472 -34.00 -32.90 -3.32
C SER A 472 -34.80 -34.12 -2.85
N ILE A 473 -35.33 -34.11 -1.62
CA ILE A 473 -36.18 -35.19 -1.10
C ILE A 473 -37.45 -34.62 -0.45
N SER A 474 -38.30 -33.97 -1.24
CA SER A 474 -39.71 -33.79 -0.86
C SER A 474 -40.55 -33.23 -2.00
N PHE A 475 -40.59 -33.89 -3.16
CA PHE A 475 -41.75 -33.77 -4.05
C PHE A 475 -41.91 -35.06 -4.85
N LEU A 476 -43.16 -35.56 -4.86
CA LEU A 476 -43.67 -36.80 -5.50
C LEU A 476 -43.64 -38.05 -4.62
N GLY A 477 -44.65 -38.17 -3.75
CA GLY A 477 -45.11 -39.47 -3.31
C GLY A 477 -46.01 -40.12 -4.36
N ILE A 478 -45.48 -41.05 -5.18
CA ILE A 478 -46.21 -42.14 -5.89
C ILE A 478 -45.22 -43.31 -6.13
N PRO A 479 -45.61 -44.60 -6.01
CA PRO A 479 -44.67 -45.74 -5.94
C PRO A 479 -44.10 -46.18 -7.30
N LEU A 480 -42.86 -46.69 -7.28
CA LEU A 480 -42.20 -47.36 -8.42
C LEU A 480 -42.94 -48.65 -8.82
N THR A 481 -43.83 -48.54 -9.80
CA THR A 481 -44.07 -49.57 -10.84
C THR A 481 -44.69 -48.85 -12.04
N ILE A 482 -44.30 -49.24 -13.26
CA ILE A 482 -44.59 -48.62 -14.57
C ILE A 482 -43.42 -47.77 -15.11
N LEU A 483 -42.35 -48.49 -15.48
CA LEU A 483 -41.34 -48.08 -16.44
C LEU A 483 -41.71 -48.73 -17.78
N ALA A 484 -42.30 -47.97 -18.70
CA ALA A 484 -42.37 -48.32 -20.12
C ALA A 484 -42.60 -47.08 -20.99
N LEU A 485 -41.86 -47.02 -22.10
CA LEU A 485 -42.14 -46.24 -23.31
C LEU A 485 -41.97 -44.71 -23.23
N GLY A 486 -40.76 -44.23 -23.53
CA GLY A 486 -40.53 -42.80 -23.76
C GLY A 486 -39.16 -42.44 -24.35
N ALA A 487 -38.46 -43.36 -25.01
CA ALA A 487 -37.17 -43.09 -25.64
C ALA A 487 -37.31 -43.00 -27.15
N SER A 488 -37.94 -41.94 -27.69
CA SER A 488 -38.01 -41.67 -29.14
C SER A 488 -38.41 -40.22 -29.53
N ILE A 489 -38.21 -39.17 -28.72
CA ILE A 489 -38.58 -37.77 -29.12
C ILE A 489 -37.54 -36.70 -28.69
N THR A 490 -36.25 -37.00 -28.72
CA THR A 490 -35.19 -36.01 -28.36
C THR A 490 -34.07 -35.89 -29.39
N LEU A 491 -34.35 -36.22 -30.66
CA LEU A 491 -33.40 -36.09 -31.76
C LEU A 491 -33.87 -35.17 -32.91
N ILE A 492 -35.04 -34.55 -32.81
CA ILE A 492 -35.59 -33.65 -33.85
C ILE A 492 -35.51 -32.17 -33.46
N GLY A 493 -35.41 -31.84 -32.16
CA GLY A 493 -35.38 -30.45 -31.66
C GLY A 493 -34.01 -29.75 -31.76
N ALA A 494 -32.89 -30.49 -31.71
CA ALA A 494 -31.55 -29.89 -31.73
C ALA A 494 -31.13 -29.42 -33.14
N ALA A 495 -31.66 -30.03 -34.20
CA ALA A 495 -31.31 -29.69 -35.59
C ALA A 495 -31.99 -28.41 -36.10
N THR A 496 -33.14 -28.03 -35.53
CA THR A 496 -33.91 -26.84 -35.96
C THR A 496 -33.40 -25.54 -35.33
N PHE A 497 -32.82 -25.59 -34.12
CA PHE A 497 -32.25 -24.41 -33.45
C PHE A 497 -30.91 -23.97 -34.07
N TYR A 498 -30.08 -24.92 -34.51
CA TYR A 498 -28.78 -24.65 -35.13
C TYR A 498 -28.90 -23.97 -36.51
N ILE A 499 -29.94 -24.31 -37.28
CA ILE A 499 -30.20 -23.71 -38.60
C ILE A 499 -30.83 -22.30 -38.47
N TRP A 500 -31.62 -22.06 -37.42
CA TRP A 500 -32.18 -20.74 -37.14
C TRP A 500 -31.09 -19.72 -36.74
N TYR A 501 -30.14 -20.12 -35.88
CA TYR A 501 -29.07 -19.25 -35.37
C TYR A 501 -28.12 -18.74 -36.46
N ARG A 502 -27.85 -19.52 -37.52
CA ARG A 502 -26.98 -19.08 -38.63
C ARG A 502 -27.66 -18.17 -39.66
N SER A 503 -28.96 -17.93 -39.58
CA SER A 503 -29.73 -17.27 -40.65
C SER A 503 -30.03 -15.78 -40.47
N LYS A 504 -29.61 -15.15 -39.36
CA LYS A 504 -29.83 -13.70 -39.14
C LYS A 504 -28.55 -12.97 -38.74
N GLY A 505 -27.90 -12.37 -39.73
CA GLY A 505 -26.91 -11.32 -39.51
C GLY A 505 -27.59 -10.02 -39.10
N LEU A 506 -27.24 -9.49 -37.94
CA LEU A 506 -27.57 -8.13 -37.51
C LEU A 506 -26.34 -7.48 -36.85
N ARG A 507 -26.06 -6.26 -37.33
CA ARG A 507 -25.01 -5.32 -36.94
C ARG A 507 -25.40 -4.51 -35.69
N GLN A 508 -24.36 -3.97 -35.03
CA GLN A 508 -24.30 -2.77 -34.16
C GLN A 508 -24.73 -2.97 -32.69
N ARG A 509 -24.06 -2.44 -31.64
CA ARG A 509 -23.29 -1.18 -31.42
C ARG A 509 -22.25 -1.30 -30.28
N ASN A 510 -21.26 -0.42 -30.35
CA ASN A 510 -20.24 -0.09 -29.34
C ASN A 510 -20.80 0.29 -27.96
N THR A 511 -20.13 -0.19 -26.91
CA THR A 511 -19.89 0.54 -25.65
C THR A 511 -18.50 0.17 -25.14
N SER A 512 -17.67 1.19 -24.96
CA SER A 512 -16.25 1.14 -24.61
C SER A 512 -16.06 0.94 -23.11
N TYR A 513 -15.30 -0.08 -22.72
CA TYR A 513 -14.57 -0.10 -21.46
C TYR A 513 -13.09 -0.19 -21.81
N SER A 514 -12.30 0.70 -21.19
CA SER A 514 -10.86 0.79 -21.33
C SER A 514 -10.22 -0.53 -20.90
N LEU A 515 -9.61 -1.23 -21.86
CA LEU A 515 -8.78 -2.40 -21.64
C LEU A 515 -7.32 -1.96 -21.84
N VAL A 516 -6.52 -2.14 -20.81
CA VAL A 516 -5.06 -2.17 -20.89
C VAL A 516 -4.69 -3.24 -21.94
N PRO A 517 -3.87 -2.93 -22.97
CA PRO A 517 -3.53 -3.94 -23.96
C PRO A 517 -2.58 -4.97 -23.34
N ILE A 518 -3.08 -6.20 -23.22
CA ILE A 518 -2.28 -7.41 -23.05
C ILE A 518 -1.49 -7.57 -24.35
N VAL A 519 -0.16 -7.53 -24.27
CA VAL A 519 0.72 -7.90 -25.39
C VAL A 519 0.64 -9.43 -25.51
N ASP A 520 0.19 -9.89 -26.68
CA ASP A 520 0.06 -11.30 -27.03
C ASP A 520 1.46 -11.91 -27.25
N GLU A 521 1.79 -12.96 -26.49
CA GLU A 521 3.15 -13.49 -26.33
C GLU A 521 3.55 -14.55 -27.38
N ASP A 522 2.84 -14.66 -28.50
CA ASP A 522 3.11 -15.68 -29.51
C ASP A 522 3.43 -15.07 -30.89
N ARG A 523 4.61 -14.42 -31.04
CA ARG A 523 5.19 -14.20 -32.38
C ARG A 523 6.66 -13.75 -32.49
N ILE A 524 7.64 -14.29 -31.76
CA ILE A 524 9.05 -14.13 -32.19
C ILE A 524 9.87 -15.39 -31.92
N TYR A 525 9.84 -16.32 -32.88
CA TYR A 525 10.97 -17.20 -33.18
C TYR A 525 11.01 -17.42 -34.69
N GLU A 526 11.77 -16.58 -35.38
CA GLU A 526 12.44 -16.98 -36.61
C GLU A 526 13.79 -16.26 -36.65
N GLN A 527 14.85 -17.09 -36.64
CA GLN A 527 16.24 -16.71 -36.74
C GLN A 527 16.50 -16.00 -38.07
N ASP A 528 17.35 -14.98 -38.06
CA ASP A 528 18.23 -14.72 -39.20
C ASP A 528 19.61 -14.30 -38.68
N ASP A 529 20.59 -15.16 -38.91
CA ASP A 529 22.00 -14.96 -38.62
C ASP A 529 22.58 -13.99 -39.65
N GLY A 530 23.06 -12.83 -39.19
CA GLY A 530 23.61 -11.77 -40.04
C GLY A 530 24.79 -11.05 -39.40
N GLU A 531 25.96 -11.64 -39.58
CA GLU A 531 27.32 -11.12 -39.37
C GLU A 531 27.47 -9.64 -39.80
N ILE A 532 27.92 -8.74 -38.90
CA ILE A 532 28.51 -7.45 -39.31
C ILE A 532 29.78 -7.13 -38.51
N ASP A 533 30.80 -6.88 -39.33
CA ASP A 533 32.19 -6.56 -39.14
C ASP A 533 32.49 -5.26 -38.39
N SER A 534 33.71 -5.22 -37.88
CA SER A 534 34.44 -4.13 -37.27
C SER A 534 34.50 -2.83 -38.09
N LYS A 535 34.31 -1.70 -37.40
CA LYS A 535 35.20 -0.52 -37.43
C LYS A 535 34.84 0.51 -36.36
#